data_AF-A0A9D1ZI56-F1
#
_entry.id   AF-A0A9D1ZI56-F1
#
_cell.length_a   1.000
_cell.length_b   1.000
_cell.length_c   1.000
_cell.angle_alpha   90.00
_cell.angle_beta   90.00
_cell.angle_gamma   90.00
#
_symmetry.space_group_name_H-M   'P 1'
#
loop_
_entity.id
_entity.type
_entity.pdbx_description
1 polymer ?
#
loop_
_entity_poly.entity_id
_entity_poly.type
_entity_poly.pdbx_seq_one_letter_code
_entity_poly.pdbx_strand_id
1 'polypeptide(L)' 'MESLHLTYDEVVRKIPYRNLVMMQRDKLHVVYGTKVNKISGKEMAKRRRRNK' A
#
# COMPACT_ATOMS: atom_id res chain seq x y z
N MET A 1 11.04 -7.58 9.42
CA MET A 1 10.74 -8.60 10.45
C MET A 1 9.87 -8.04 11.56
N GLU A 2 10.19 -6.88 12.16
CA GLU A 2 9.38 -6.26 13.23
C GLU A 2 7.92 -5.98 12.81
N SER A 3 7.68 -5.72 11.51
CA SER A 3 6.34 -5.44 10.98
C SER A 3 5.39 -6.65 10.96
N LEU A 4 5.89 -7.88 11.04
CA LEU A 4 5.05 -9.09 10.97
C LEU A 4 4.57 -9.57 12.34
N HIS A 5 5.01 -8.93 13.44
CA HIS A 5 4.71 -9.34 14.82
C HIS A 5 5.00 -10.82 15.10
N LEU A 6 6.02 -11.36 14.45
CA LEU A 6 6.47 -12.74 14.63
C LEU A 6 7.51 -12.81 15.74
N THR A 7 7.51 -13.93 16.45
CA THR A 7 8.54 -14.23 17.46
C THR A 7 9.87 -14.61 16.80
N TYR A 8 10.96 -14.46 17.55
CA TYR A 8 12.30 -14.82 17.08
C TYR A 8 12.39 -16.28 16.61
N ASP A 9 11.77 -17.20 17.35
CA ASP A 9 11.75 -18.62 17.04
C ASP A 9 11.08 -18.91 15.68
N GLU A 10 9.98 -18.22 15.40
CA GLU A 10 9.25 -18.38 14.14
C GLU A 10 10.06 -17.89 12.94
N VAL A 11 10.71 -16.73 13.08
CA VAL A 11 11.53 -16.12 12.02
C VAL A 11 12.76 -16.96 11.69
N VAL A 12 13.39 -17.54 12.71
CA VAL A 12 14.70 -18.21 12.56
C VAL A 12 14.56 -19.71 12.27
N ARG A 13 13.61 -20.39 12.91
CA ARG A 13 13.55 -21.86 12.90
C ARG A 13 12.37 -22.44 12.12
N LYS A 14 11.26 -21.70 12.00
CA LYS A 14 10.00 -22.26 11.47
C LYS A 14 9.70 -21.79 10.05
N ILE A 15 9.93 -20.51 9.74
CA ILE A 15 9.52 -19.92 8.47
C ILE A 15 10.74 -19.66 7.59
N PRO A 16 10.81 -20.22 6.38
CA PRO A 16 11.88 -19.91 5.43
C PRO A 16 11.90 -18.42 5.08
N TYR A 17 13.11 -17.85 4.95
CA TYR A 17 13.31 -16.43 4.67
C TYR A 17 12.52 -15.91 3.45
N ARG A 18 12.44 -16.71 2.38
CA ARG A 18 11.69 -16.36 1.16
C ARG A 18 10.22 -16.03 1.46
N ASN A 19 9.60 -16.80 2.35
CA ASN A 19 8.19 -16.60 2.70
C ASN A 19 8.02 -15.34 3.55
N LEU A 20 8.97 -15.05 4.45
CA LEU A 20 8.95 -13.83 5.25
C LEU A 20 8.99 -12.56 4.38
N VAL A 21 9.77 -12.57 3.29
CA VAL A 21 9.81 -11.45 2.33
C VAL A 21 8.47 -11.30 1.59
N MET A 22 7.82 -12.40 1.21
CA MET A 22 6.50 -12.36 0.58
C MET A 22 5.43 -11.83 1.53
N MET A 23 5.39 -12.35 2.76
CA MET A 23 4.45 -11.91 3.79
C MET A 23 4.62 -10.42 4.11
N GLN A 24 5.87 -9.92 4.14
CA GLN A 24 6.13 -8.50 4.39
C GLN A 24 5.62 -7.60 3.25
N ARG A 25 5.57 -8.10 2.01
CA ARG A 25 5.02 -7.37 0.86
C ARG A 25 3.49 -7.43 0.77
N ASP A 26 2.89 -8.54 1.21
CA ASP A 26 1.44 -8.73 1.20
C ASP A 26 0.74 -7.91 2.29
N LYS A 27 1.44 -7.60 3.39
CA LYS A 27 0.88 -6.77 4.45
C LYS A 27 0.46 -5.39 3.91
N LEU A 28 -0.80 -5.04 4.19
CA LEU A 28 -1.33 -3.68 3.98
C LEU A 28 -0.42 -2.67 4.69
N HIS A 29 0.15 -1.75 3.91
CA HIS A 29 0.93 -0.63 4.42
C HIS A 29 0.28 0.68 4.00
N VAL A 30 0.40 1.69 4.86
CA VAL A 30 -0.07 3.03 4.53
C VAL A 30 0.89 3.60 3.49
N VAL A 31 0.37 3.91 2.31
CA VAL A 31 1.13 4.61 1.27
C VAL A 31 1.07 6.11 1.58
N TYR A 32 2.24 6.70 1.83
CA TYR A 32 2.36 8.14 2.03
C TYR A 32 2.59 8.84 0.68
N GLY A 33 1.82 9.89 0.39
CA GLY A 33 1.95 10.66 -0.86
C GLY A 33 0.68 11.37 -1.31
N THR A 34 0.76 12.09 -2.43
CA THR A 34 -0.40 12.78 -3.02
C THR A 34 -1.31 11.77 -3.71
N LYS A 35 -2.57 11.67 -3.24
CA LYS A 35 -3.60 10.84 -3.87
C LYS A 35 -3.96 11.41 -5.25
N VAL A 36 -3.48 10.77 -6.31
CA VAL A 36 -3.87 11.10 -7.69
C VAL A 36 -5.26 10.53 -7.97
N ASN A 37 -6.28 11.39 -7.92
CA ASN A 37 -7.63 11.02 -8.33
C ASN A 37 -7.73 11.09 -9.86
N LYS A 38 -7.91 9.94 -10.52
CA LYS A 38 -8.20 9.90 -11.96
C LYS A 38 -9.59 10.48 -12.19
N ILE A 39 -9.66 11.67 -12.78
CA ILE A 39 -10.91 12.32 -13.17
C ILE A 39 -11.12 12.21 -14.68
N SER A 40 -12.38 12.04 -15.10
CA SER A 40 -12.72 12.00 -16.52
C SER A 40 -12.66 13.40 -17.16
N GLY A 41 -12.43 13.47 -18.47
CA GLY A 41 -12.45 14.74 -19.21
C GLY A 41 -13.78 15.49 -19.10
N LYS A 42 -14.90 14.76 -19.05
CA LYS A 42 -16.25 15.31 -18.83
C LYS A 42 -16.35 16.00 -17.46
N GLU A 43 -15.75 15.42 -16.44
CA GLU A 43 -15.76 15.98 -15.09
C GLU A 43 -14.86 17.23 -14.96
N MET A 44 -13.72 17.23 -15.65
CA MET A 44 -12.88 18.43 -15.79
C MET A 44 -13.63 19.59 -16.45
N ALA A 45 -14.34 19.33 -17.55
CA ALA A 45 -15.12 20.35 -18.25
C ALA A 45 -16.25 20.93 -17.37
N LYS A 46 -16.91 20.09 -16.57
CA LYS A 46 -17.96 20.52 -15.63
C LYS A 46 -17.41 21.46 -14.54
N ARG A 47 -16.21 21.18 -14.00
CA ARG A 47 -15.56 22.07 -13.02
C ARG A 47 -15.24 23.45 -13.60
N ARG A 48 -14.70 23.50 -14.84
CA ARG A 48 -14.37 24.76 -15.51
C ARG A 48 -15.59 25.69 -15.69
N ARG A 49 -16.77 25.12 -15.98
CA ARG A 49 -18.01 25.90 -16.12
C ARG A 49 -18.55 26.45 -14.79
N ARG A 50 -18.20 25.84 -13.67
CA ARG A 50 -18.68 26.22 -12.33
C ARG A 50 -17.86 27.35 -11.70
N ASN A 51 -16.64 27.55 -12.18
CA ASN A 51 -15.70 28.59 -11.72
C ASN A 51 -15.74 29.86 -12.60
N LYS A 52 -16.77 29.99 -13.44
CA LYS A 52 -17.02 31.14 -14.31
C LYS A 52 -18.35 31.76 -13.89
#